data_AF-C9LEE3-F1
#
_entry.id   AF-C9LEE3-F1
#
_cell.length_a   1.000
_cell.length_b   1.000
_cell.length_c   1.000
_cell.angle_alpha   90.00
_cell.angle_beta   90.00
_cell.angle_gamma   90.00
#
_symmetry.space_group_name_H-M   'P 1'
#
loop_
_entity.id
_entity.type
_entity.pdbx_description
1 polymer ?
#
loop_
_entity_poly.entity_id
_entity_poly.type
_entity_poly.pdbx_seq_one_letter_code
_entity_poly.pdbx_strand_id
1 'polypeptide(L)'
;MMKECYHLSPIKTFISKRCHDKEEQIRLLAFFAGSFLALILMSLHVFGFFGIGLPLLQFISWIRLLITLLTIVLYLTKRISLLRAFVSYAIISQVVESIRIICLILLSPTGYEEMLVIHQIGSYTTLLYLALGFVPRASVYVTVMSIGCLVFGEFYGNEAISKQFNILFSLLSITTCVITIISQQRLHDIKQENHDYQTAHRNILQILHITQEELDAYLELCRDRKAQEKGEPKIFGLLDEQKKHNLLEAVSKLQKKYEAEQQDFAMKFPTLSEAEIEVCRYVAEGKTVSEIAIITGKSISNVSTVRGNIRKK
;
A
#
# COMPACT_ATOMS: atom_id res chain seq x y z
N MET A 1 18.81 -5.96 27.85
CA MET A 1 18.24 -7.32 27.90
C MET A 1 16.90 -7.28 28.63
N MET A 2 15.79 -7.05 27.92
CA MET A 2 14.43 -7.14 28.45
C MET A 2 13.61 -7.94 27.45
N LYS A 3 13.30 -9.19 27.81
CA LYS A 3 12.38 -10.07 27.10
C LYS A 3 10.95 -9.63 27.43
N GLU A 4 10.35 -8.79 26.61
CA GLU A 4 8.90 -8.70 26.56
C GLU A 4 8.37 -9.93 25.82
N CYS A 5 8.02 -10.95 26.61
CA CYS A 5 7.26 -12.09 26.13
C CYS A 5 5.80 -11.64 25.96
N TYR A 6 5.48 -11.02 24.82
CA TYR A 6 4.08 -10.77 24.46
C TYR A 6 3.40 -12.13 24.25
N HIS A 7 2.47 -12.48 25.15
CA HIS A 7 1.42 -13.44 24.85
C HIS A 7 0.58 -12.89 23.68
N LEU A 8 1.01 -13.14 22.44
CA LEU A 8 0.16 -12.94 21.27
C LEU A 8 -1.04 -13.87 21.42
N SER A 9 -2.25 -13.33 21.30
CA SER A 9 -3.46 -14.15 21.21
C SER A 9 -3.30 -15.21 20.11
N PRO A 10 -3.92 -16.40 20.22
CA PRO A 10 -3.77 -17.47 19.22
C PRO A 10 -4.09 -16.99 17.79
N ILE A 11 -5.00 -16.02 17.66
CA ILE A 11 -5.33 -15.33 16.41
C ILE A 11 -4.13 -14.52 15.88
N LYS A 12 -3.46 -13.75 16.73
CA LYS A 12 -2.32 -12.90 16.35
C LYS A 12 -1.11 -13.76 15.95
N THR A 13 -0.91 -14.91 16.59
CA THR A 13 0.11 -15.91 16.24
C THR A 13 -0.21 -16.64 14.94
N PHE A 14 -1.48 -16.92 14.67
CA PHE A 14 -1.92 -17.50 13.39
C PHE A 14 -1.73 -16.53 12.23
N ILE A 15 -2.07 -15.25 12.43
CA ILE A 15 -1.92 -14.17 11.45
C ILE A 15 -0.43 -13.91 11.15
N SER A 16 0.42 -13.81 12.17
CA SER A 16 1.85 -13.56 11.98
C SER A 16 2.58 -14.72 11.30
N LYS A 17 2.10 -15.96 11.45
CA LYS A 17 2.68 -17.15 10.80
C LYS A 17 2.27 -17.31 9.33
N ARG A 18 1.25 -16.58 8.86
CA ARG A 18 0.68 -16.71 7.51
C ARG A 18 0.81 -15.47 6.63
N CYS A 19 1.10 -14.30 7.20
CA CYS A 19 1.21 -13.03 6.48
C CYS A 19 2.57 -12.38 6.72
N HIS A 20 3.24 -11.99 5.64
CA HIS A 20 4.55 -11.33 5.73
C HIS A 20 4.42 -9.80 5.79
N ASP A 21 3.26 -9.26 5.40
CA ASP A 21 3.00 -7.82 5.29
C ASP A 21 1.67 -7.43 5.97
N LYS A 22 1.58 -6.21 6.51
CA LYS A 22 0.38 -5.66 7.16
C LYS A 22 -0.83 -5.63 6.21
N GLU A 23 -0.60 -5.43 4.91
CA GLU A 23 -1.64 -5.50 3.89
C GLU A 23 -2.25 -6.91 3.78
N GLU A 24 -1.42 -7.95 3.80
CA GLU A 24 -1.89 -9.34 3.78
C GLU A 24 -2.67 -9.68 5.04
N GLN A 25 -2.27 -9.14 6.20
CA GLN A 25 -3.00 -9.33 7.46
C GLN A 25 -4.41 -8.73 7.41
N ILE A 26 -4.53 -7.50 6.89
CA ILE A 26 -5.84 -6.84 6.72
C ILE A 26 -6.72 -7.63 5.75
N ARG A 27 -6.17 -8.06 4.61
CA ARG A 27 -6.87 -8.90 3.63
C ARG A 27 -7.33 -10.22 4.23
N LEU A 28 -6.49 -10.84 5.06
CA LEU A 28 -6.79 -12.10 5.70
C LEU A 28 -7.96 -11.95 6.68
N LEU A 29 -7.93 -10.89 7.48
CA LEU A 29 -8.99 -10.57 8.42
C LEU A 29 -10.31 -10.29 7.70
N ALA A 30 -10.28 -9.47 6.64
CA ALA A 30 -11.47 -9.16 5.84
C ALA A 30 -12.06 -10.43 5.19
N PHE A 31 -11.21 -11.28 4.61
CA PHE A 31 -11.64 -12.54 3.98
C PHE A 31 -12.30 -13.49 4.99
N PHE A 32 -11.69 -13.70 6.16
CA PHE A 32 -12.27 -14.57 7.18
C PHE A 32 -13.54 -13.97 7.78
N ALA A 33 -13.55 -12.68 8.13
CA ALA A 33 -14.74 -12.03 8.66
C ALA A 33 -15.93 -12.14 7.71
N GLY A 34 -15.72 -11.87 6.41
CA GLY A 34 -16.78 -12.00 5.41
C GLY A 34 -17.21 -13.44 5.15
N SER A 35 -16.26 -14.39 5.14
CA SER A 35 -16.58 -15.81 4.94
C SER A 35 -17.34 -16.40 6.13
N PHE A 36 -16.97 -16.05 7.36
CA PHE A 36 -17.68 -16.47 8.57
C PHE A 36 -19.08 -15.87 8.65
N LEU A 37 -19.22 -14.58 8.37
CA LEU A 37 -20.53 -13.93 8.31
C LEU A 37 -21.44 -14.60 7.28
N ALA A 38 -20.91 -14.88 6.09
CA ALA A 38 -21.65 -15.58 5.04
C ALA A 38 -22.04 -17.00 5.44
N LEU A 39 -21.16 -17.76 6.11
CA LEU A 39 -21.49 -19.10 6.63
C LEU A 39 -22.63 -19.05 7.65
N ILE A 40 -22.60 -18.10 8.59
CA ILE A 40 -23.65 -17.95 9.60
C ILE A 40 -24.99 -17.61 8.93
N LEU A 41 -25.01 -16.57 8.08
CA LEU A 41 -26.22 -16.13 7.39
C LEU A 41 -26.79 -17.21 6.47
N MET A 42 -25.94 -17.87 5.68
CA MET A 42 -26.40 -18.92 4.76
C MET A 42 -26.88 -20.17 5.50
N SER A 43 -26.24 -20.52 6.61
CA SER A 43 -26.72 -21.64 7.43
C SER A 43 -28.10 -21.33 8.00
N LEU A 44 -28.29 -20.16 8.59
CA LEU A 44 -29.60 -19.73 9.11
C LEU A 44 -30.68 -19.73 8.03
N HIS A 45 -30.34 -19.26 6.82
CA HIS A 45 -31.25 -19.30 5.68
C HIS A 45 -31.61 -20.73 5.26
N VAL A 46 -30.63 -21.65 5.19
CA VAL A 46 -30.85 -23.05 4.83
C VAL A 46 -31.72 -23.79 5.84
N PHE A 47 -31.57 -23.49 7.13
CA PHE A 47 -32.41 -24.03 8.22
C PHE A 47 -33.79 -23.38 8.31
N GLY A 48 -34.11 -22.42 7.43
CA GLY A 48 -35.44 -21.82 7.34
C GLY A 48 -35.75 -20.79 8.43
N PHE A 49 -34.74 -20.26 9.13
CA PHE A 49 -34.95 -19.17 10.10
C PHE A 49 -35.37 -17.86 9.41
N PHE A 50 -34.91 -17.63 8.18
CA PHE A 50 -35.33 -16.53 7.33
C PHE A 50 -35.14 -16.94 5.85
N GLY A 51 -36.00 -16.45 4.95
CA GLY A 51 -35.93 -16.81 3.54
C GLY A 51 -37.25 -17.31 2.98
N ILE A 52 -37.38 -17.28 1.65
CA ILE A 52 -38.51 -17.89 0.95
C ILE A 52 -38.16 -19.36 0.67
N GLY A 53 -39.00 -20.27 1.15
CA GLY A 53 -38.83 -21.73 1.05
C GLY A 53 -39.03 -22.32 -0.34
N LEU A 54 -38.75 -21.57 -1.41
CA LEU A 54 -38.80 -22.10 -2.78
C LEU A 54 -37.63 -23.06 -3.01
N PRO A 55 -37.87 -24.29 -3.52
CA PRO A 55 -36.82 -25.29 -3.71
C PRO A 55 -35.63 -24.78 -4.54
N LEU A 56 -35.90 -23.99 -5.58
CA LEU A 56 -34.87 -23.40 -6.44
C LEU A 56 -33.97 -22.41 -5.69
N LEU A 57 -34.54 -21.55 -4.84
CA LEU A 57 -33.77 -20.57 -4.05
C LEU A 57 -32.98 -21.26 -2.93
N GLN A 58 -33.52 -22.33 -2.37
CA GLN A 58 -32.83 -23.13 -1.35
C GLN A 58 -31.65 -23.89 -1.95
N PHE A 59 -31.78 -24.44 -3.16
CA PHE A 59 -30.67 -25.03 -3.90
C PHE A 59 -29.53 -24.03 -4.16
N ILE A 60 -29.87 -22.80 -4.58
CA ILE A 60 -28.88 -21.72 -4.75
C ILE A 60 -28.17 -21.37 -3.43
N SER A 61 -28.89 -21.42 -2.29
CA SER A 61 -28.31 -21.19 -0.95
C SER A 61 -27.27 -22.26 -0.60
N TRP A 62 -27.58 -23.53 -0.87
CA TRP A 62 -26.66 -24.65 -0.69
C TRP A 62 -25.41 -24.52 -1.55
N ILE A 63 -25.57 -24.12 -2.82
CA ILE A 63 -24.44 -23.85 -3.71
C ILE A 63 -23.53 -22.77 -3.12
N ARG A 64 -24.10 -21.67 -2.63
CA ARG A 64 -23.31 -20.58 -2.04
C ARG A 64 -22.54 -21.06 -0.80
N LEU A 65 -23.17 -21.83 0.08
CA LEU A 65 -22.53 -22.39 1.27
C LEU A 65 -21.35 -23.31 0.88
N LEU A 66 -21.56 -24.18 -0.12
CA LEU A 66 -20.52 -25.06 -0.64
C LEU A 66 -19.33 -24.29 -1.21
N ILE A 67 -19.59 -23.22 -1.97
CA ILE A 67 -18.54 -22.35 -2.56
C ILE A 67 -17.73 -21.67 -1.46
N THR A 68 -18.39 -21.15 -0.41
CA THR A 68 -17.70 -20.53 0.73
C THR A 68 -16.78 -21.55 1.43
N LEU A 69 -17.29 -22.74 1.73
CA LEU A 69 -16.51 -23.80 2.37
C LEU A 69 -15.33 -24.25 1.49
N LEU A 70 -15.57 -24.47 0.20
CA LEU A 70 -14.55 -24.87 -0.77
C LEU A 70 -13.42 -23.84 -0.83
N THR A 71 -13.76 -22.55 -0.91
CA THR A 71 -12.76 -21.48 -0.97
C THR A 71 -11.90 -21.44 0.30
N ILE A 72 -12.52 -21.57 1.48
CA ILE A 72 -11.79 -21.65 2.76
C ILE A 72 -10.85 -22.85 2.76
N VAL A 73 -11.32 -24.04 2.37
CA VAL A 73 -10.50 -25.26 2.34
C VAL A 73 -9.33 -25.12 1.36
N LEU A 74 -9.56 -24.60 0.15
CA LEU A 74 -8.51 -24.36 -0.85
C LEU A 74 -7.45 -23.38 -0.33
N TYR A 75 -7.86 -22.33 0.39
CA TYR A 75 -6.94 -21.41 1.03
C TYR A 75 -6.16 -22.07 2.19
N LEU A 76 -6.85 -22.82 3.07
CA LEU A 76 -6.23 -23.47 4.23
C LEU A 76 -5.19 -24.52 3.81
N THR A 77 -5.48 -25.28 2.76
CA THR A 77 -4.59 -26.27 2.12
C THR A 77 -3.46 -25.64 1.29
N LYS A 78 -3.35 -24.30 1.27
CA LYS A 78 -2.35 -23.51 0.52
C LYS A 78 -2.35 -23.79 -0.99
N ARG A 79 -3.46 -24.29 -1.55
CA ARG A 79 -3.61 -24.51 -3.00
C ARG A 79 -3.76 -23.20 -3.76
N ILE A 80 -4.29 -22.16 -3.11
CA ILE A 80 -4.49 -20.83 -3.67
C ILE A 80 -3.92 -19.75 -2.74
N SER A 81 -3.37 -18.68 -3.34
CA SER A 81 -2.94 -17.48 -2.61
C SER A 81 -4.15 -16.74 -2.02
N LEU A 82 -3.96 -16.03 -0.91
CA LEU A 82 -5.01 -15.25 -0.24
C LEU A 82 -5.76 -14.29 -1.18
N LEU A 83 -5.02 -13.52 -1.98
CA LEU A 83 -5.61 -12.56 -2.91
C LEU A 83 -6.52 -13.24 -3.94
N ARG A 84 -6.07 -14.37 -4.51
CA ARG A 84 -6.87 -15.17 -5.46
C ARG A 84 -8.12 -15.73 -4.80
N ALA A 85 -8.00 -16.31 -3.61
CA ALA A 85 -9.14 -16.84 -2.85
C ALA A 85 -10.19 -15.76 -2.59
N PHE A 86 -9.74 -14.59 -2.18
CA PHE A 86 -10.62 -13.48 -1.84
C PHE A 86 -11.34 -12.92 -3.06
N VAL A 87 -10.60 -12.68 -4.15
CA VAL A 87 -11.17 -12.21 -5.43
C VAL A 87 -12.14 -13.23 -6.02
N SER A 88 -11.76 -14.51 -6.09
CA SER A 88 -12.61 -15.55 -6.66
C SER A 88 -13.89 -15.73 -5.87
N TYR A 89 -13.79 -15.72 -4.53
CA TYR A 89 -14.96 -15.81 -3.67
C TYR A 89 -15.92 -14.63 -3.87
N ALA A 90 -15.40 -13.40 -3.87
CA ALA A 90 -16.25 -12.22 -4.01
C ALA A 90 -16.99 -12.19 -5.36
N ILE A 91 -16.29 -12.51 -6.47
CA ILE A 91 -16.90 -12.55 -7.80
C ILE A 91 -17.95 -13.67 -7.88
N ILE A 92 -17.60 -14.89 -7.47
CA ILE A 92 -18.54 -16.02 -7.54
C ILE A 92 -19.74 -15.78 -6.63
N SER A 93 -19.54 -15.28 -5.41
CA SER A 93 -20.63 -14.94 -4.50
C SER A 93 -21.56 -13.87 -5.09
N GLN A 94 -20.99 -12.85 -5.73
CA GLN A 94 -21.79 -11.81 -6.38
C GLN A 94 -22.58 -12.37 -7.57
N VAL A 95 -22.01 -13.27 -8.38
CA VAL A 95 -22.74 -13.93 -9.49
C VAL A 95 -23.93 -14.70 -8.94
N VAL A 96 -23.73 -15.46 -7.87
CA VAL A 96 -24.79 -16.23 -7.22
C VAL A 96 -25.89 -15.31 -6.66
N GLU A 97 -25.53 -14.19 -6.03
CA GLU A 97 -26.50 -13.19 -5.58
C GLU A 97 -27.25 -12.54 -6.74
N SER A 98 -26.57 -12.17 -7.82
CA SER A 98 -27.20 -11.58 -9.01
C SER A 98 -28.19 -12.53 -9.67
N ILE A 99 -27.83 -13.80 -9.87
CA ILE A 99 -28.74 -14.84 -10.38
C ILE A 99 -29.97 -14.95 -9.48
N ARG A 100 -29.77 -14.90 -8.16
CA ARG A 100 -30.85 -15.03 -7.19
C ARG A 100 -31.80 -13.83 -7.21
N ILE A 101 -31.29 -12.62 -7.32
CA ILE A 101 -32.10 -11.39 -7.48
C ILE A 101 -32.95 -11.51 -8.74
N ILE A 102 -32.35 -11.94 -9.86
CA ILE A 102 -33.08 -12.15 -11.12
C ILE A 102 -34.18 -13.21 -10.95
N CYS A 103 -33.90 -14.35 -10.31
CA CYS A 103 -34.92 -15.38 -10.05
C CYS A 103 -36.05 -14.87 -9.16
N LEU A 104 -35.77 -14.04 -8.15
CA LEU A 104 -36.79 -13.45 -7.28
C LEU A 104 -37.72 -12.52 -8.05
N ILE A 105 -37.18 -11.71 -8.97
CA ILE A 105 -37.95 -10.81 -9.83
C ILE A 105 -38.82 -11.59 -10.84
N LEU A 106 -38.31 -12.68 -11.40
CA LEU A 106 -39.05 -13.47 -12.39
C LEU A 106 -40.16 -14.33 -11.79
N LEU A 107 -39.93 -14.87 -10.58
CA LEU A 107 -40.89 -15.75 -9.91
C LEU A 107 -41.91 -14.97 -9.07
N SER A 108 -41.58 -13.73 -8.69
CA SER A 108 -42.39 -12.83 -7.84
C SER A 108 -43.16 -13.52 -6.71
N PRO A 109 -42.50 -14.35 -5.87
CA PRO A 109 -43.18 -15.00 -4.75
C PRO A 109 -43.63 -13.99 -3.69
N THR A 110 -44.59 -14.37 -2.86
CA THR A 110 -45.05 -13.52 -1.74
C THR A 110 -43.88 -13.12 -0.84
N GLY A 111 -43.69 -11.81 -0.62
CA GLY A 111 -42.59 -11.27 0.20
C GLY A 111 -41.23 -11.16 -0.52
N TYR A 112 -41.19 -11.25 -1.85
CA TYR A 112 -39.93 -11.11 -2.61
C TYR A 112 -39.27 -9.74 -2.48
N GLU A 113 -40.03 -8.66 -2.25
CA GLU A 113 -39.52 -7.29 -2.11
C GLU A 113 -38.54 -7.15 -0.93
N GLU A 114 -38.92 -7.64 0.25
CA GLU A 114 -38.07 -7.65 1.45
C GLU A 114 -36.81 -8.50 1.22
N MET A 115 -36.96 -9.66 0.58
CA MET A 115 -35.83 -10.51 0.23
C MET A 115 -34.87 -9.82 -0.72
N LEU A 116 -35.38 -9.07 -1.69
CA LEU A 116 -34.55 -8.39 -2.67
C LEU A 116 -33.65 -7.34 -1.98
N VAL A 117 -34.20 -6.57 -1.03
CA VAL A 117 -33.40 -5.67 -0.19
C VAL A 117 -32.33 -6.41 0.62
N ILE A 118 -32.67 -7.55 1.24
CA ILE A 118 -31.70 -8.36 2.00
C ILE A 118 -30.54 -8.83 1.11
N HIS A 119 -30.83 -9.29 -0.11
CA HIS A 119 -29.78 -9.73 -1.05
C HIS A 119 -28.93 -8.55 -1.54
N GLN A 120 -29.53 -7.37 -1.69
CA GLN A 120 -28.80 -6.15 -2.02
C GLN A 120 -27.86 -5.70 -0.88
N ILE A 121 -28.27 -5.86 0.38
CA ILE A 121 -27.40 -5.66 1.56
C ILE A 121 -26.25 -6.67 1.56
N GLY A 122 -26.50 -7.93 1.17
CA GLY A 122 -25.45 -8.96 1.02
C GLY A 122 -24.41 -8.59 -0.04
N SER A 123 -24.86 -8.10 -1.19
CA SER A 123 -24.00 -7.61 -2.26
C SER A 123 -23.15 -6.42 -1.81
N TYR A 124 -23.77 -5.44 -1.15
CA TYR A 124 -23.06 -4.30 -0.58
C TYR A 124 -22.04 -4.71 0.51
N THR A 125 -22.38 -5.70 1.33
CA THR A 125 -21.49 -6.24 2.36
C THR A 125 -20.24 -6.88 1.73
N THR A 126 -20.40 -7.61 0.62
CA THR A 126 -19.28 -8.16 -0.16
C THR A 126 -18.38 -7.05 -0.69
N LEU A 127 -18.97 -5.96 -1.18
CA LEU A 127 -18.24 -4.79 -1.63
C LEU A 127 -17.46 -4.10 -0.50
N LEU A 128 -18.05 -3.96 0.69
CA LEU A 128 -17.37 -3.41 1.87
C LEU A 128 -16.14 -4.22 2.27
N TYR A 129 -16.23 -5.56 2.23
CA TYR A 129 -15.06 -6.38 2.52
C TYR A 129 -13.96 -6.21 1.47
N LEU A 130 -14.31 -6.11 0.18
CA LEU A 130 -13.34 -5.82 -0.88
C LEU A 130 -12.67 -4.46 -0.69
N ALA A 131 -13.42 -3.46 -0.20
CA ALA A 131 -12.88 -2.16 0.16
C ALA A 131 -11.88 -2.26 1.32
N LEU A 132 -12.24 -2.97 2.40
CA LEU A 132 -11.37 -3.22 3.54
C LEU A 132 -10.08 -3.96 3.17
N GLY A 133 -10.16 -4.90 2.23
CA GLY A 133 -8.99 -5.62 1.73
C GLY A 133 -8.22 -4.91 0.62
N PHE A 134 -8.58 -3.68 0.25
CA PHE A 134 -7.94 -2.91 -0.80
C PHE A 134 -7.84 -3.67 -2.14
N VAL A 135 -8.98 -4.21 -2.62
CA VAL A 135 -9.07 -5.03 -3.84
C VAL A 135 -10.01 -4.38 -4.89
N PRO A 136 -9.55 -3.36 -5.63
CA PRO A 136 -10.36 -2.52 -6.51
C PRO A 136 -10.83 -3.25 -7.77
N ARG A 137 -10.02 -4.16 -8.35
CA ARG A 137 -10.45 -4.89 -9.56
C ARG A 137 -11.73 -5.69 -9.30
N ALA A 138 -11.77 -6.42 -8.19
CA ALA A 138 -12.97 -7.15 -7.78
C ALA A 138 -14.10 -6.19 -7.36
N SER A 139 -13.78 -5.08 -6.69
CA SER A 139 -14.74 -4.05 -6.28
C SER A 139 -15.51 -3.49 -7.48
N VAL A 140 -14.81 -3.19 -8.59
CA VAL A 140 -15.43 -2.73 -9.84
C VAL A 140 -16.40 -3.76 -10.41
N TYR A 141 -15.99 -5.05 -10.52
CA TYR A 141 -16.87 -6.09 -11.03
C TYR A 141 -18.13 -6.25 -10.17
N VAL A 142 -17.96 -6.23 -8.84
CA VAL A 142 -19.08 -6.35 -7.89
C VAL A 142 -20.04 -5.17 -8.02
N THR A 143 -19.53 -3.94 -8.09
CA THR A 143 -20.36 -2.74 -8.27
C THR A 143 -21.12 -2.75 -9.59
N VAL A 144 -20.48 -3.12 -10.70
CA VAL A 144 -21.14 -3.21 -12.02
C VAL A 144 -22.27 -4.24 -11.99
N MET A 145 -22.03 -5.42 -11.41
CA MET A 145 -23.05 -6.46 -11.28
C MET A 145 -24.20 -6.04 -10.36
N SER A 146 -23.89 -5.38 -9.25
CA SER A 146 -24.87 -4.90 -8.27
C SER A 146 -25.80 -3.84 -8.87
N ILE A 147 -25.22 -2.85 -9.56
CA ILE A 147 -26.00 -1.82 -10.29
C ILE A 147 -26.82 -2.47 -11.41
N GLY A 148 -26.25 -3.43 -12.14
CA GLY A 148 -26.98 -4.18 -13.16
C GLY A 148 -28.23 -4.88 -12.59
N CYS A 149 -28.15 -5.42 -11.38
CA CYS A 149 -29.30 -6.03 -10.70
C CYS A 149 -30.36 -5.00 -10.29
N LEU A 150 -29.96 -3.83 -9.79
CA LEU A 150 -30.88 -2.75 -9.44
C LEU A 150 -31.64 -2.25 -10.67
N VAL A 151 -30.92 -2.01 -11.77
CA VAL A 151 -31.50 -1.58 -13.05
C VAL A 151 -32.47 -2.64 -13.58
N PHE A 152 -32.07 -3.91 -13.53
CA PHE A 152 -32.94 -5.02 -13.93
C PHE A 152 -34.21 -5.09 -13.07
N GLY A 153 -34.09 -4.91 -11.76
CA GLY A 153 -35.23 -4.85 -10.84
C GLY A 153 -36.17 -3.68 -11.11
N GLU A 154 -35.66 -2.52 -11.50
CA GLU A 154 -36.48 -1.36 -11.86
C GLU A 154 -37.29 -1.59 -13.14
N PHE A 155 -36.69 -2.22 -14.17
CA PHE A 155 -37.37 -2.47 -15.45
C PHE A 155 -38.40 -3.61 -15.39
N TYR A 156 -38.12 -4.68 -14.65
CA TYR A 156 -38.93 -5.90 -14.68
C TYR A 156 -39.69 -6.19 -13.39
N GLY A 157 -39.32 -5.55 -12.28
CA GLY A 157 -39.83 -5.88 -10.94
C GLY A 157 -41.10 -5.16 -10.52
N ASN A 158 -41.87 -4.53 -11.42
CA ASN A 158 -43.14 -3.86 -11.09
C ASN A 158 -43.04 -2.91 -9.86
N GLU A 159 -41.96 -2.13 -9.77
CA GLU A 159 -41.62 -1.24 -8.63
C GLU A 159 -41.37 -1.95 -7.27
N ALA A 160 -40.92 -3.22 -7.28
CA ALA A 160 -40.56 -4.01 -6.09
C ALA A 160 -39.60 -3.34 -5.09
N ILE A 161 -38.73 -2.46 -5.56
CA ILE A 161 -37.89 -1.61 -4.71
C ILE A 161 -38.27 -0.16 -4.97
N SER A 162 -38.48 0.60 -3.90
CA SER A 162 -38.72 2.04 -4.03
C SER A 162 -37.53 2.73 -4.70
N LYS A 163 -37.80 3.71 -5.57
CA LYS A 163 -36.77 4.48 -6.29
C LYS A 163 -35.71 5.07 -5.35
N GLN A 164 -36.10 5.41 -4.11
CA GLN A 164 -35.19 5.91 -3.09
C GLN A 164 -34.11 4.88 -2.70
N PHE A 165 -34.49 3.61 -2.52
CA PHE A 165 -33.54 2.53 -2.22
C PHE A 165 -32.60 2.25 -3.40
N ASN A 166 -33.11 2.27 -4.64
CA ASN A 166 -32.26 2.09 -5.84
C ASN A 166 -31.18 3.17 -5.93
N ILE A 167 -31.56 4.44 -5.75
CA ILE A 167 -30.62 5.56 -5.75
C ILE A 167 -29.60 5.41 -4.61
N LEU A 168 -30.07 5.08 -3.40
CA LEU A 168 -29.22 4.91 -2.22
C LEU A 168 -28.17 3.81 -2.43
N PHE A 169 -28.59 2.60 -2.82
CA PHE A 169 -27.66 1.49 -3.03
C PHE A 169 -26.70 1.74 -4.18
N SER A 170 -27.13 2.41 -5.25
CA SER A 170 -26.26 2.80 -6.35
C SER A 170 -25.19 3.79 -5.87
N LEU A 171 -25.58 4.83 -5.14
CA LEU A 171 -24.64 5.82 -4.60
C LEU A 171 -23.64 5.18 -3.63
N LEU A 172 -24.11 4.36 -2.69
CA LEU A 172 -23.25 3.63 -1.74
C LEU A 172 -22.27 2.70 -2.46
N SER A 173 -22.71 2.01 -3.50
CA SER A 173 -21.86 1.07 -4.25
C SER A 173 -20.79 1.79 -5.08
N ILE A 174 -21.14 2.91 -5.72
CA ILE A 174 -20.19 3.72 -6.49
C ILE A 174 -19.15 4.34 -5.57
N THR A 175 -19.61 5.01 -4.50
CA THR A 175 -18.70 5.66 -3.53
C THR A 175 -17.74 4.67 -2.89
N THR A 176 -18.22 3.51 -2.43
CA THR A 176 -17.37 2.46 -1.86
C THR A 176 -16.35 1.92 -2.87
N CYS A 177 -16.74 1.74 -4.13
CA CYS A 177 -15.82 1.33 -5.20
C CYS A 177 -14.71 2.37 -5.43
N VAL A 178 -15.08 3.65 -5.51
CA VAL A 178 -14.12 4.76 -5.67
C VAL A 178 -13.15 4.81 -4.48
N ILE A 179 -13.64 4.70 -3.26
CA ILE A 179 -12.82 4.62 -2.05
C ILE A 179 -11.82 3.46 -2.15
N THR A 180 -12.27 2.28 -2.60
CA THR A 180 -11.38 1.11 -2.75
C THR A 180 -10.23 1.39 -3.72
N ILE A 181 -10.52 2.04 -4.86
CA ILE A 181 -9.51 2.39 -5.88
C ILE A 181 -8.48 3.37 -5.31
N ILE A 182 -8.96 4.45 -4.68
CA ILE A 182 -8.09 5.47 -4.07
C ILE A 182 -7.25 4.85 -2.96
N SER A 183 -7.86 4.05 -2.08
CA SER A 183 -7.15 3.43 -0.97
C SER A 183 -6.06 2.47 -1.42
N GLN A 184 -6.25 1.71 -2.51
CA GLN A 184 -5.14 0.90 -3.05
C GLN A 184 -3.99 1.77 -3.55
N GLN A 185 -4.28 2.85 -4.29
CA GLN A 185 -3.24 3.74 -4.81
C GLN A 185 -2.45 4.35 -3.66
N ARG A 186 -3.14 4.90 -2.65
CA ARG A 186 -2.51 5.47 -1.46
C ARG A 186 -1.67 4.46 -0.69
N LEU A 187 -2.13 3.21 -0.58
CA LEU A 187 -1.37 2.17 0.09
C LEU A 187 -0.08 1.83 -0.67
N HIS A 188 -0.13 1.82 -2.01
CA HIS A 188 1.06 1.63 -2.82
C HIS A 188 2.05 2.77 -2.65
N ASP A 189 1.57 4.02 -2.67
CA ASP A 189 2.40 5.22 -2.45
C ASP A 189 3.08 5.17 -1.09
N ILE A 190 2.34 4.87 -0.01
CA ILE A 190 2.87 4.78 1.36
C ILE A 190 3.92 3.66 1.46
N LYS A 191 3.71 2.53 0.79
CA LYS A 191 4.69 1.44 0.78
C LYS A 191 5.96 1.83 0.07
N GLN A 192 5.84 2.51 -1.07
CA GLN A 192 6.98 3.02 -1.82
C GLN A 192 7.74 4.06 -1.00
N GLU A 193 7.04 5.03 -0.42
CA GLU A 193 7.64 6.06 0.44
C GLU A 193 8.36 5.44 1.64
N ASN A 194 7.73 4.46 2.32
CA ASN A 194 8.35 3.75 3.43
C ASN A 194 9.60 2.95 3.00
N HIS A 195 9.58 2.32 1.84
CA HIS A 195 10.74 1.62 1.28
C HIS A 195 11.88 2.60 0.98
N ASP A 196 11.56 3.75 0.40
CA ASP A 196 12.51 4.80 0.07
C ASP A 196 13.10 5.43 1.34
N TYR A 197 12.28 5.68 2.37
CA TYR A 197 12.77 6.10 3.69
C TYR A 197 13.70 5.07 4.32
N GLN A 198 13.34 3.78 4.32
CA GLN A 198 14.22 2.75 4.88
C GLN A 198 15.52 2.63 4.12
N THR A 199 15.48 2.82 2.80
CA THR A 199 16.68 2.80 1.96
C THR A 199 17.56 4.01 2.20
N ALA A 200 16.99 5.21 2.26
CA ALA A 200 17.71 6.43 2.61
C ALA A 200 18.33 6.34 4.01
N HIS A 201 17.58 5.83 5.00
CA HIS A 201 18.06 5.61 6.35
C HIS A 201 19.26 4.65 6.37
N ARG A 202 19.18 3.49 5.69
CA ARG A 202 20.30 2.54 5.58
C ARG A 202 21.52 3.15 4.89
N ASN A 203 21.30 3.90 3.80
CA ASN A 203 22.38 4.56 3.07
C ASN A 203 23.11 5.59 3.94
N ILE A 204 22.39 6.35 4.77
CA ILE A 204 23.00 7.31 5.71
C ILE A 204 23.87 6.59 6.74
N LEU A 205 23.35 5.53 7.37
CA LEU A 205 24.12 4.72 8.33
C LEU A 205 25.39 4.15 7.68
N GLN A 206 25.28 3.67 6.45
CA GLN A 206 26.40 3.09 5.70
C GLN A 206 27.45 4.14 5.31
N ILE A 207 27.04 5.30 4.81
CA ILE A 207 27.97 6.39 4.42
C ILE A 207 28.73 6.89 5.65
N LEU A 208 28.02 7.07 6.77
CA LEU A 208 28.60 7.58 8.00
C LEU A 208 29.35 6.51 8.81
N HIS A 209 29.23 5.23 8.45
CA HIS A 209 29.77 4.09 9.20
C HIS A 209 29.36 4.11 10.69
N ILE A 210 28.12 4.51 10.97
CA ILE A 210 27.54 4.59 12.32
C ILE A 210 26.39 3.60 12.49
N THR A 211 26.14 3.17 13.73
CA THR A 211 24.98 2.33 14.06
C THR A 211 23.71 3.16 14.23
N GLN A 212 22.55 2.49 14.24
CA GLN A 212 21.27 3.16 14.48
C GLN A 212 21.21 3.80 15.87
N GLU A 213 21.81 3.16 16.90
CA GLU A 213 21.86 3.74 18.25
C GLU A 213 22.75 4.99 18.30
N GLU A 214 23.86 5.01 17.56
CA GLU A 214 24.75 6.18 17.45
C GLU A 214 24.04 7.35 16.74
N LEU A 215 23.23 7.07 15.71
CA LEU A 215 22.42 8.07 15.01
C LEU A 215 21.30 8.65 15.89
N ASP A 216 20.60 7.79 16.64
CA ASP A 216 19.53 8.22 17.55
C ASP A 216 20.08 9.10 18.67
N ALA A 217 21.22 8.73 19.27
CA ALA A 217 21.91 9.54 20.28
C ALA A 217 22.36 10.91 19.72
N TYR A 218 22.80 10.95 18.46
CA TYR A 218 23.14 12.20 17.79
C TYR A 218 21.91 13.11 17.58
N LEU A 219 20.79 12.55 17.14
CA LEU A 219 19.54 13.29 16.92
C LEU A 219 18.95 13.83 18.23
N GLU A 220 19.05 13.06 19.31
CA GLU A 220 18.62 13.47 20.66
C GLU A 220 19.44 14.66 21.17
N LEU A 221 20.77 14.61 21.00
CA LEU A 221 21.66 15.71 21.35
C LEU A 221 21.50 16.95 20.44
N CYS A 222 21.10 16.78 19.18
CA CYS A 222 20.78 17.91 18.29
C CYS A 222 19.45 18.58 18.66
N ARG A 223 18.48 17.81 19.16
CA ARG A 223 17.22 18.34 19.73
C ARG A 223 17.49 19.15 21.00
N ASP A 224 18.35 18.66 21.88
CA ASP A 224 18.75 19.36 23.11
C ASP A 224 19.67 20.56 22.87
N ARG A 225 20.38 20.61 21.74
CA ARG A 225 21.28 21.73 21.40
C ARG A 225 20.58 23.06 21.10
N LYS A 226 19.25 23.12 20.98
CA LYS A 226 18.55 24.42 21.07
C LYS A 226 18.71 25.09 22.44
N ALA A 227 19.11 24.35 23.48
CA ALA A 227 19.31 24.85 24.83
C ALA A 227 20.78 24.94 25.29
N GLN A 228 21.76 24.55 24.46
CA GLN A 228 23.15 24.50 24.90
C GLN A 228 24.11 25.10 23.88
N GLU A 229 24.10 26.43 23.84
CA GLU A 229 25.26 27.20 23.42
C GLU A 229 26.43 26.93 24.40
N LYS A 230 27.64 26.78 23.82
CA LYS A 230 28.95 26.71 24.48
C LYS A 230 29.31 25.38 25.13
N GLY A 231 29.78 24.47 24.30
CA GLY A 231 30.62 23.35 24.69
C GLY A 231 30.86 22.44 23.49
N GLU A 232 32.11 22.02 23.26
CA GLU A 232 32.38 20.97 22.28
C GLU A 232 31.42 19.80 22.51
N PRO A 233 30.70 19.35 21.47
CA PRO A 233 29.66 18.36 21.64
C PRO A 233 30.29 17.08 22.20
N LYS A 234 29.82 16.63 23.37
CA LYS A 234 30.29 15.46 24.14
C LYS A 234 30.49 14.17 23.30
N ILE A 235 29.92 14.09 22.10
CA ILE A 235 30.15 13.02 21.11
C ILE A 235 31.58 13.03 20.51
N PHE A 236 32.23 14.18 20.33
CA PHE A 236 33.66 14.22 19.99
C PHE A 236 34.52 13.64 21.13
N GLY A 237 33.97 13.35 22.32
CA GLY A 237 34.67 12.54 23.33
C GLY A 237 34.45 11.03 23.18
N LEU A 238 33.38 10.61 22.48
CA LEU A 238 32.89 9.22 22.43
C LEU A 238 33.25 8.48 21.13
N LEU A 239 33.61 9.22 20.09
CA LEU A 239 34.07 8.66 18.82
C LEU A 239 35.59 8.42 18.89
N ASP A 240 36.06 7.27 18.43
CA ASP A 240 37.48 7.08 18.16
C ASP A 240 37.96 8.06 17.07
N GLU A 241 39.24 8.45 17.11
CA GLU A 241 39.83 9.46 16.22
C GLU A 241 39.60 9.17 14.72
N GLN A 242 39.60 7.90 14.35
CA GLN A 242 39.34 7.50 12.96
C GLN A 242 37.88 7.74 12.55
N LYS A 243 36.93 7.52 13.46
CA LYS A 243 35.50 7.79 13.22
C LYS A 243 35.24 9.30 13.14
N LYS A 244 35.91 10.11 13.97
CA LYS A 244 35.86 11.58 13.88
C LYS A 244 36.37 12.09 12.54
N HIS A 245 37.51 11.57 12.09
CA HIS A 245 38.11 11.97 10.82
C HIS A 245 37.19 11.65 9.63
N ASN A 246 36.65 10.43 9.59
CA ASN A 246 35.72 10.01 8.55
C ASN A 246 34.43 10.84 8.55
N LEU A 247 33.90 11.16 9.73
CA LEU A 247 32.72 11.99 9.88
C LEU A 247 32.98 13.43 9.38
N LEU A 248 34.11 14.03 9.78
CA LEU A 248 34.51 15.36 9.32
C LEU A 248 34.75 15.41 7.81
N GLU A 249 35.37 14.38 7.24
CA GLU A 249 35.61 14.27 5.80
C GLU A 249 34.29 14.13 5.03
N ALA A 250 33.38 13.27 5.51
CA ALA A 250 32.06 13.07 4.90
C ALA A 250 31.21 14.34 4.94
N VAL A 251 31.17 15.02 6.10
CA VAL A 251 30.47 16.30 6.25
C VAL A 251 31.07 17.39 5.36
N SER A 252 32.41 17.46 5.26
CA SER A 252 33.09 18.40 4.36
C SER A 252 32.75 18.15 2.88
N LYS A 253 32.71 16.89 2.44
CA LYS A 253 32.29 16.53 1.07
C LYS A 253 30.84 16.90 0.81
N LEU A 254 29.96 16.64 1.77
CA LEU A 254 28.53 16.93 1.65
C LEU A 254 28.28 18.44 1.57
N GLN A 255 28.96 19.23 2.41
CA GLN A 255 28.88 20.69 2.39
C GLN A 255 29.38 21.26 1.05
N LYS A 256 30.53 20.78 0.54
CA LYS A 256 31.04 21.20 -0.77
C LYS A 256 30.08 20.89 -1.92
N LYS A 257 29.39 19.74 -1.85
CA LYS A 257 28.36 19.39 -2.83
C LYS A 257 27.16 20.34 -2.78
N TYR A 258 26.63 20.64 -1.60
CA TYR A 258 25.54 21.61 -1.45
C TYR A 258 25.93 23.03 -1.88
N GLU A 259 27.15 23.46 -1.57
CA GLU A 259 27.69 24.74 -2.01
C GLU A 259 27.90 24.79 -3.54
N ALA A 260 28.29 23.68 -4.16
CA ALA A 260 28.40 23.58 -5.61
C ALA A 260 27.04 23.58 -6.32
N GLU A 261 26.03 22.89 -5.76
CA GLU A 261 24.66 22.86 -6.30
C GLU A 261 23.96 24.22 -6.23
N GLN A 262 24.28 25.06 -5.23
CA GLN A 262 23.78 26.43 -5.13
C GLN A 262 24.52 27.45 -6.02
N GLN A 263 25.65 27.07 -6.63
CA GLN A 263 26.44 27.98 -7.45
C GLN A 263 26.07 27.86 -8.93
N ASP A 264 25.52 28.95 -9.49
CA ASP A 264 25.41 29.09 -10.94
C ASP A 264 26.77 29.47 -11.55
N PHE A 265 27.57 28.44 -11.82
CA PHE A 265 28.89 28.57 -12.44
C PHE A 265 28.84 29.22 -13.84
N ALA A 266 27.73 29.08 -14.58
CA ALA A 266 27.56 29.71 -15.88
C ALA A 266 27.41 31.23 -15.74
N MET A 267 26.71 31.69 -14.70
CA MET A 267 26.56 33.11 -14.39
C MET A 267 27.84 33.73 -13.82
N LYS A 268 28.58 33.01 -12.95
CA LYS A 268 29.82 33.52 -12.33
C LYS A 268 31.02 33.54 -13.27
N PHE A 269 31.09 32.62 -14.23
CA PHE A 269 32.22 32.48 -15.14
C PHE A 269 31.75 32.36 -16.60
N PRO A 270 31.23 33.44 -17.21
CA PRO A 270 30.62 33.41 -18.54
C PRO A 270 31.62 33.11 -19.68
N THR A 271 32.93 33.18 -19.40
CA THR A 271 34.02 32.88 -20.34
C THR A 271 34.39 31.40 -20.39
N LEU A 272 33.80 30.58 -19.52
CA LEU A 272 33.95 29.13 -19.54
C LEU A 272 32.98 28.52 -20.56
N SER A 273 33.48 27.59 -21.36
CA SER A 273 32.67 26.72 -22.21
C SER A 273 31.84 25.75 -21.37
N GLU A 274 30.79 25.17 -21.94
CA GLU A 274 29.93 24.20 -21.24
C GLU A 274 30.74 23.02 -20.66
N ALA A 275 31.73 22.53 -21.39
CA ALA A 275 32.62 21.47 -20.93
C ALA A 275 33.55 21.90 -19.78
N GLU A 276 33.93 23.18 -19.72
CA GLU A 276 34.70 23.75 -18.61
C GLU A 276 33.80 23.97 -17.38
N ILE A 277 32.55 24.40 -17.57
CA ILE A 277 31.55 24.56 -16.51
C ILE A 277 31.22 23.21 -15.86
N GLU A 278 31.05 22.17 -16.67
CA GLU A 278 30.83 20.80 -16.21
C GLU A 278 31.99 20.29 -15.34
N VAL A 279 33.23 20.48 -15.80
CA VAL A 279 34.43 20.10 -15.02
C VAL A 279 34.57 20.98 -13.76
N CYS A 280 34.23 22.27 -13.82
CA CYS A 280 34.19 23.17 -12.66
C CYS A 280 33.24 22.67 -11.57
N ARG A 281 32.02 22.23 -11.95
CA ARG A 281 31.04 21.68 -11.01
C ARG A 281 31.60 20.47 -10.29
N TYR A 282 32.17 19.50 -11.00
CA TYR A 282 32.75 18.32 -10.37
C TYR A 282 33.98 18.63 -9.51
N VAL A 283 34.79 19.63 -9.88
CA VAL A 283 35.90 20.10 -9.04
C VAL A 283 35.37 20.76 -7.76
N ALA A 284 34.31 21.56 -7.85
CA ALA A 284 33.68 22.20 -6.69
C ALA A 284 33.03 21.17 -5.73
N GLU A 285 32.45 20.11 -6.28
CA GLU A 285 31.96 18.93 -5.52
C GLU A 285 33.10 18.12 -4.85
N GLY A 286 34.37 18.46 -5.11
CA GLY A 286 35.53 17.80 -4.51
C GLY A 286 35.95 16.50 -5.17
N LYS A 287 35.53 16.24 -6.42
CA LYS A 287 35.95 15.05 -7.19
C LYS A 287 37.41 15.14 -7.60
N THR A 288 38.11 14.01 -7.55
CA THR A 288 39.48 13.85 -8.05
C THR A 288 39.51 13.81 -9.58
N VAL A 289 40.68 14.05 -10.18
CA VAL A 289 40.84 14.04 -11.65
C VAL A 289 40.42 12.70 -12.27
N SER A 290 40.76 11.60 -11.59
CA SER A 290 40.40 10.25 -12.04
C SER A 290 38.90 10.01 -12.00
N GLU A 291 38.20 10.49 -10.95
CA GLU A 291 36.74 10.38 -10.86
C GLU A 291 36.04 11.22 -11.94
N ILE A 292 36.52 12.44 -12.18
CA ILE A 292 35.97 13.30 -13.24
C ILE A 292 36.16 12.66 -14.62
N ALA A 293 37.32 12.05 -14.88
CA ALA A 293 37.60 11.33 -16.12
C ALA A 293 36.61 10.17 -16.36
N ILE A 294 36.31 9.40 -15.31
CA ILE A 294 35.33 8.32 -15.35
C ILE A 294 33.92 8.86 -15.61
N ILE A 295 33.50 9.89 -14.88
CA ILE A 295 32.14 10.47 -14.98
C ILE A 295 31.89 11.10 -16.36
N THR A 296 32.88 11.81 -16.88
CA THR A 296 32.77 12.51 -18.18
C THR A 296 33.11 11.64 -19.39
N GLY A 297 33.57 10.39 -19.17
CA GLY A 297 34.05 9.50 -20.23
C GLY A 297 35.29 10.01 -20.97
N LYS A 298 36.06 10.93 -20.38
CA LYS A 298 37.24 11.56 -20.98
C LYS A 298 38.53 10.99 -20.39
N SER A 299 39.64 11.11 -21.12
CA SER A 299 40.96 10.71 -20.58
C SER A 299 41.39 11.63 -19.43
N ILE A 300 42.16 11.09 -18.48
CA ILE A 300 42.74 11.86 -17.35
C ILE A 300 43.56 13.06 -17.85
N SER A 301 44.25 12.91 -18.98
CA SER A 301 45.01 13.98 -19.63
C SER A 301 44.11 15.12 -20.15
N ASN A 302 42.97 14.78 -20.77
CA ASN A 302 41.99 15.78 -21.20
C ASN A 302 41.40 16.54 -20.00
N VAL A 303 40.99 15.85 -18.94
CA VAL A 303 40.47 16.49 -17.72
C VAL A 303 41.52 17.41 -17.09
N SER A 304 42.78 16.98 -17.06
CA SER A 304 43.88 17.80 -16.53
C SER A 304 44.12 19.06 -17.37
N THR A 305 44.03 18.95 -18.69
CA THR A 305 44.16 20.08 -19.62
C THR A 305 43.01 21.07 -19.45
N VAL A 306 41.77 20.58 -19.38
CA VAL A 306 40.58 21.41 -19.15
C VAL A 306 40.67 22.12 -17.79
N ARG A 307 41.11 21.43 -16.71
CA ARG A 307 41.38 22.08 -15.41
C ARG A 307 42.47 23.15 -15.50
N GLY A 308 43.49 22.94 -16.31
CA GLY A 308 44.54 23.92 -16.59
C GLY A 308 44.00 25.17 -17.29
N ASN A 309 43.11 25.00 -18.26
CA ASN A 309 42.45 26.10 -18.96
C ASN A 309 41.49 26.87 -18.07
N ILE A 310 40.70 26.17 -17.24
CA ILE A 310 39.84 26.77 -16.21
C ILE A 310 40.65 27.66 -15.27
N ARG A 311 41.82 27.19 -14.78
CA ARG A 311 42.67 27.96 -13.86
C ARG A 311 43.31 29.21 -14.49
N LYS A 312 43.47 29.22 -15.81
CA LYS A 312 44.03 30.36 -16.55
C LYS A 312 43.00 31.46 -16.81
N LYS A 313 41.72 31.10 -16.86
CA LYS A 313 40.59 32.00 -17.03
C LYS A 313 40.13 32.53 -15.69
#